data_AF-A0A0L1JCZ3-F1
#
_entry.id   AF-A0A0L1JCZ3-F1
#
_cell.length_a   1.000
_cell.length_b   1.000
_cell.length_c   1.000
_cell.angle_alpha   90.00
_cell.angle_beta   90.00
_cell.angle_gamma   90.00
#
_symmetry.space_group_name_H-M   'P 1'
#
loop_
_entity.id
_entity.type
_entity.pdbx_description
1 polymer ?
#
loop_
_entity_poly.entity_id
_entity_poly.type
_entity_poly.pdbx_seq_one_letter_code
_entity_poly.pdbx_strand_id
1 'polypeptide(L)'
;MLSTQSAAQSLSIMSESDISRQITGLIEVTEGIVEAYNPIKDLCGLPKAFREVNNLLPFVQQILRDAKAPTKKSLSTNEFKALKAIVSSCAEKADKLLEIFKKMAKKTDGQYSSSVYRAIVLNQGKHRVETLMDGILRGLEALVRSHIFPVEIQRQVKPLEDARAELAKVSPSLTDSDLAEQPGTANQYGDKCRQYNVFGEGTQRIADGHYFEAKGNQTFGMMPPLGSISSSGITST
;
A
#
# COMPACT_ATOMS: atom_id res chain seq x y z
N MET A 1 -28.97 -34.95 8.43
CA MET A 1 -27.78 -34.70 7.60
C MET A 1 -27.99 -33.69 6.45
N LEU A 2 -29.23 -33.32 6.07
CA LEU A 2 -29.48 -32.31 5.01
C LEU A 2 -29.17 -30.85 5.40
N SER A 3 -29.24 -30.48 6.68
CA SER A 3 -29.09 -29.08 7.13
C SER A 3 -27.65 -28.55 7.04
N THR A 4 -26.65 -29.40 7.30
CA THR A 4 -25.23 -29.03 7.26
C THR A 4 -24.69 -28.89 5.83
N GLN A 5 -25.25 -29.64 4.88
CA GLN A 5 -24.83 -29.62 3.48
C GLN A 5 -25.32 -28.36 2.74
N SER A 6 -26.54 -27.91 3.06
CA SER A 6 -27.11 -26.66 2.54
C SER A 6 -26.34 -25.42 3.02
N ALA A 7 -25.98 -25.37 4.31
CA ALA A 7 -25.18 -24.26 4.85
C ALA A 7 -23.76 -24.21 4.25
N ALA A 8 -23.10 -25.35 4.07
CA ALA A 8 -21.76 -25.43 3.47
C ALA A 8 -21.75 -25.01 2.00
N GLN A 9 -22.76 -25.41 1.21
CA GLN A 9 -22.92 -24.96 -0.18
C GLN A 9 -23.17 -23.45 -0.27
N SER A 10 -24.01 -22.90 0.61
CA SER A 10 -24.31 -21.47 0.66
C SER A 10 -23.06 -20.63 0.97
N LEU A 11 -22.25 -21.07 1.94
CA LEU A 11 -20.96 -20.45 2.30
C LEU A 11 -19.94 -20.51 1.15
N SER A 12 -19.89 -21.64 0.43
CA SER A 12 -19.00 -21.81 -0.73
C SER A 12 -19.36 -20.83 -1.86
N ILE A 13 -20.64 -20.71 -2.20
CA ILE A 13 -21.14 -19.80 -3.25
C ILE A 13 -20.88 -18.33 -2.90
N MET A 14 -21.13 -17.94 -1.63
CA MET A 14 -20.84 -16.59 -1.14
C MET A 14 -19.34 -16.26 -1.25
N SER A 15 -18.48 -17.21 -0.88
CA SER A 15 -17.02 -17.00 -0.93
C SER A 15 -16.47 -16.82 -2.35
N GLU A 16 -16.99 -17.58 -3.33
CA GLU A 16 -16.55 -17.46 -4.72
C GLU A 16 -16.95 -16.11 -5.34
N SER A 17 -18.17 -15.64 -5.05
CA SER A 17 -18.65 -14.32 -5.49
C SER A 17 -17.81 -13.17 -4.93
N ASP A 18 -17.29 -13.30 -3.71
CA ASP A 18 -16.50 -12.26 -3.05
C ASP A 18 -15.09 -12.10 -3.67
N ILE A 19 -14.46 -13.20 -4.09
CA ILE A 19 -13.17 -13.14 -4.80
C ILE A 19 -13.37 -12.59 -6.21
N SER A 20 -14.40 -13.08 -6.92
CA SER A 20 -14.71 -12.58 -8.28
C SER A 20 -14.98 -11.07 -8.29
N ARG A 21 -15.68 -10.56 -7.27
CA ARG A 21 -15.91 -9.12 -7.07
C ARG A 21 -14.59 -8.36 -6.84
N GLN A 22 -13.69 -8.87 -6.01
CA GLN A 22 -12.39 -8.22 -5.77
C GLN A 22 -11.51 -8.21 -7.02
N ILE A 23 -11.47 -9.32 -7.78
CA ILE A 23 -10.75 -9.39 -9.05
C ILE A 23 -11.33 -8.38 -10.04
N THR A 24 -12.66 -8.23 -10.09
CA THR A 24 -13.33 -7.23 -10.92
C THR A 24 -12.91 -5.81 -10.53
N GLY A 25 -12.94 -5.46 -9.25
CA GLY A 25 -12.47 -4.16 -8.78
C GLY A 25 -11.00 -3.91 -9.11
N LEU A 26 -10.13 -4.92 -8.99
CA LEU A 26 -8.73 -4.80 -9.38
C LEU A 26 -8.56 -4.56 -10.88
N ILE A 27 -9.35 -5.21 -11.74
CA ILE A 27 -9.37 -4.93 -13.18
C ILE A 27 -9.75 -3.45 -13.42
N GLU A 28 -10.83 -2.97 -12.81
CA GLU A 28 -11.26 -1.56 -12.93
C GLU A 28 -10.17 -0.58 -12.50
N VAL A 29 -9.48 -0.85 -11.39
CA VAL A 29 -8.34 -0.03 -10.94
C VAL A 29 -7.23 -0.02 -11.99
N THR A 30 -6.88 -1.17 -12.57
CA THR A 30 -5.82 -1.22 -13.60
C THR A 30 -6.21 -0.48 -14.88
N GLU A 31 -7.48 -0.52 -15.29
CA GLU A 31 -8.01 0.28 -16.40
C GLU A 31 -7.90 1.77 -16.08
N GLY A 32 -8.25 2.18 -14.85
CA GLY A 32 -8.05 3.54 -14.36
C GLY A 32 -6.60 4.01 -14.35
N ILE A 33 -5.62 3.11 -14.14
CA ILE A 33 -4.19 3.46 -14.22
C ILE A 33 -3.80 3.81 -15.66
N VAL A 34 -4.26 3.01 -16.64
CA VAL A 34 -4.03 3.29 -18.07
C VAL A 34 -4.62 4.64 -18.45
N GLU A 35 -5.84 4.93 -18.00
CA GLU A 35 -6.48 6.23 -18.24
C GLU A 35 -5.70 7.39 -17.60
N ALA A 36 -5.25 7.22 -16.34
CA ALA A 36 -4.47 8.21 -15.63
C ALA A 36 -3.04 8.40 -16.19
N TYR A 37 -2.55 7.45 -16.99
CA TYR A 37 -1.27 7.56 -17.68
C TYR A 37 -1.35 8.47 -18.91
N ASN A 38 -2.50 8.51 -19.60
CA ASN A 38 -2.65 9.23 -20.86
C ASN A 38 -2.23 10.70 -20.81
N PRO A 39 -2.55 11.49 -19.77
CA PRO A 39 -2.12 12.89 -19.68
C PRO A 39 -0.63 13.06 -19.41
N ILE A 40 0.03 12.05 -18.84
CA ILE A 40 1.43 12.15 -18.39
C ILE A 40 2.44 11.45 -19.32
N LYS A 41 1.97 10.64 -20.28
CA LYS A 41 2.83 9.78 -21.11
C LYS A 41 3.90 10.53 -21.92
N ASP A 42 3.61 11.79 -22.27
CA ASP A 42 4.45 12.66 -23.11
C ASP A 42 5.21 13.72 -22.31
N LEU A 43 5.17 13.66 -20.97
CA LEU A 43 5.93 14.59 -20.14
C LEU A 43 7.43 14.46 -20.39
N CYS A 44 8.08 15.56 -20.74
CA CYS A 44 9.52 15.60 -20.91
C CYS A 44 10.22 15.24 -19.59
N GLY A 45 11.14 14.25 -19.64
CA GLY A 45 11.90 13.79 -18.48
C GLY A 45 11.20 12.73 -17.63
N LEU A 46 10.03 12.21 -18.04
CA LEU A 46 9.35 11.13 -17.33
C LEU A 46 10.24 9.87 -17.25
N PRO A 47 10.48 9.29 -16.06
CA PRO A 47 11.30 8.09 -15.93
C PRO A 47 10.73 6.92 -16.73
N LYS A 48 11.63 6.14 -17.37
CA LYS A 48 11.25 4.98 -18.21
C LYS A 48 10.38 3.96 -17.46
N ALA A 49 10.55 3.85 -16.15
CA ALA A 49 9.73 3.00 -15.28
C ALA A 49 8.22 3.26 -15.41
N PHE A 50 7.77 4.50 -15.59
CA PHE A 50 6.35 4.80 -15.78
C PHE A 50 5.79 4.15 -17.05
N ARG A 51 6.56 4.23 -18.14
CA ARG A 51 6.19 3.62 -19.41
C ARG A 51 6.20 2.10 -19.30
N GLU A 52 7.21 1.53 -18.67
CA GLU A 52 7.31 0.09 -18.49
C GLU A 52 6.13 -0.46 -17.67
N VAL A 53 5.81 0.21 -16.56
CA VAL A 53 4.65 -0.12 -15.73
C VAL A 53 3.36 -0.08 -16.56
N ASN A 54 3.16 0.95 -17.39
CA ASN A 54 1.99 1.02 -18.26
C ASN A 54 1.94 -0.12 -19.29
N ASN A 55 3.09 -0.52 -19.86
CA ASN A 55 3.17 -1.61 -20.84
C ASN A 55 2.83 -2.98 -20.23
N LEU A 56 3.00 -3.15 -18.92
CA LEU A 56 2.68 -4.38 -18.19
C LEU A 56 1.19 -4.50 -17.82
N LEU A 57 0.44 -3.39 -17.79
CA LEU A 57 -0.97 -3.39 -17.37
C LEU A 57 -1.88 -4.29 -18.24
N PRO A 58 -1.76 -4.35 -19.58
CA PRO A 58 -2.55 -5.27 -20.39
C PRO A 58 -2.32 -6.74 -20.02
N PHE A 59 -1.07 -7.11 -19.71
CA PHE A 59 -0.72 -8.46 -19.29
C PHE A 59 -1.32 -8.79 -17.91
N VAL A 60 -1.24 -7.86 -16.96
CA VAL A 60 -1.90 -7.95 -15.65
C VAL A 60 -3.41 -8.15 -15.81
N GLN A 61 -4.07 -7.35 -16.64
CA GLN A 61 -5.51 -7.44 -16.90
C GLN A 61 -5.90 -8.80 -17.48
N GLN A 62 -5.11 -9.33 -18.42
CA GLN A 62 -5.37 -10.63 -19.01
C GLN A 62 -5.37 -11.74 -17.95
N ILE A 63 -4.34 -11.79 -17.10
CA ILE A 63 -4.26 -12.79 -16.02
C ILE A 63 -5.44 -12.67 -15.05
N LEU A 64 -5.83 -11.44 -14.69
CA LEU A 64 -6.96 -11.21 -13.79
C LEU A 64 -8.28 -11.68 -14.42
N ARG A 65 -8.49 -11.44 -15.71
CA ARG A 65 -9.68 -11.91 -16.44
C ARG A 65 -9.70 -13.44 -16.50
N ASP A 66 -8.56 -14.07 -16.73
CA ASP A 66 -8.44 -15.53 -16.71
C ASP A 66 -8.72 -16.09 -15.31
N ALA A 67 -8.18 -15.45 -14.27
CA ALA A 67 -8.39 -15.84 -12.86
C ALA A 67 -9.82 -15.55 -12.35
N LYS A 68 -10.60 -14.71 -13.04
CA LYS A 68 -12.01 -14.46 -12.71
C LYS A 68 -12.92 -15.64 -13.11
N ALA A 69 -12.47 -16.52 -13.99
CA ALA A 69 -13.26 -17.66 -14.44
C ALA A 69 -13.68 -18.56 -13.25
N PRO A 70 -14.91 -19.08 -13.24
CA PRO A 70 -15.41 -19.92 -12.14
C PRO A 70 -14.46 -21.08 -11.86
N THR A 71 -14.15 -21.29 -10.58
CA THR A 71 -13.29 -22.40 -10.18
C THR A 71 -14.12 -23.67 -10.19
N LYS A 72 -13.64 -24.74 -10.83
CA LYS A 72 -14.38 -26.02 -10.88
C LYS A 72 -14.44 -26.74 -9.52
N LYS A 73 -13.80 -26.20 -8.47
CA LYS A 73 -13.54 -26.85 -7.19
C LYS A 73 -13.96 -25.93 -6.05
N SER A 74 -14.71 -26.47 -5.10
CA SER A 74 -15.05 -25.76 -3.86
C SER A 74 -13.78 -25.46 -3.06
N LEU A 75 -13.60 -24.21 -2.65
CA LEU A 75 -12.47 -23.77 -1.84
C LEU A 75 -12.69 -24.14 -0.36
N SER A 76 -11.63 -24.61 0.30
CA SER A 76 -11.61 -24.64 1.77
C SER A 76 -11.51 -23.21 2.33
N THR A 77 -11.90 -23.04 3.58
CA THR A 77 -11.81 -21.74 4.28
C THR A 77 -10.40 -21.15 4.28
N ASN A 78 -9.37 -22.00 4.38
CA ASN A 78 -7.97 -21.55 4.41
C ASN A 78 -7.50 -21.11 3.02
N GLU A 79 -7.85 -21.86 1.98
CA GLU A 79 -7.56 -21.50 0.59
C GLU A 79 -8.25 -20.18 0.22
N PHE A 80 -9.53 -20.02 0.59
CA PHE A 80 -10.26 -18.78 0.41
C PHE A 80 -9.56 -17.58 1.07
N LYS A 81 -9.17 -17.71 2.35
CA LYS A 81 -8.48 -16.64 3.08
C LYS A 81 -7.14 -16.27 2.44
N ALA A 82 -6.36 -17.27 2.03
CA ALA A 82 -5.08 -17.05 1.36
C ALA A 82 -5.28 -16.33 0.02
N LEU A 83 -6.27 -16.78 -0.78
CA LEU A 83 -6.58 -16.19 -2.07
C LEU A 83 -7.06 -14.73 -1.93
N LYS A 84 -7.95 -14.49 -0.98
CA LYS A 84 -8.44 -13.14 -0.64
C LYS A 84 -7.29 -12.22 -0.22
N ALA A 85 -6.36 -12.70 0.60
CA ALA A 85 -5.21 -11.91 1.03
C ALA A 85 -4.29 -11.53 -0.15
N ILE A 86 -4.07 -12.46 -1.09
CA ILE A 86 -3.30 -12.19 -2.31
C ILE A 86 -3.97 -11.10 -3.15
N VAL A 87 -5.27 -11.24 -3.44
CA VAL A 87 -6.01 -10.28 -4.27
C VAL A 87 -6.10 -8.91 -3.60
N SER A 88 -6.36 -8.85 -2.29
CA SER A 88 -6.40 -7.59 -1.52
C SER A 88 -5.04 -6.89 -1.53
N SER A 89 -3.95 -7.64 -1.35
CA SER A 89 -2.58 -7.11 -1.41
C SER A 89 -2.22 -6.55 -2.80
N CYS A 90 -2.78 -7.12 -3.88
CA CYS A 90 -2.63 -6.58 -5.23
C CYS A 90 -3.45 -5.29 -5.41
N ALA A 91 -4.70 -5.28 -4.93
CA ALA A 91 -5.58 -4.11 -4.96
C ALA A 91 -4.94 -2.90 -4.26
N GLU A 92 -4.42 -3.06 -3.05
CA GLU A 92 -3.76 -1.98 -2.33
C GLU A 92 -2.57 -1.38 -3.09
N LYS A 93 -1.80 -2.20 -3.81
CA LYS A 93 -0.66 -1.73 -4.63
C LYS A 93 -1.14 -1.02 -5.89
N ALA A 94 -2.18 -1.56 -6.54
CA ALA A 94 -2.78 -0.95 -7.71
C ALA A 94 -3.43 0.41 -7.37
N ASP A 95 -4.08 0.54 -6.22
CA ASP A 95 -4.65 1.80 -5.74
C ASP A 95 -3.57 2.85 -5.48
N LYS A 96 -2.45 2.48 -4.83
CA LYS A 96 -1.30 3.38 -4.67
C LYS A 96 -0.72 3.80 -6.01
N LEU A 97 -0.62 2.87 -6.97
CA LEU A 97 -0.12 3.16 -8.31
C LEU A 97 -1.05 4.13 -9.06
N LEU A 98 -2.37 3.91 -8.97
CA LEU A 98 -3.39 4.79 -9.53
C LEU A 98 -3.33 6.20 -8.93
N GLU A 99 -3.18 6.29 -7.61
CA GLU A 99 -3.03 7.57 -6.90
C GLU A 99 -1.78 8.33 -7.35
N ILE A 100 -0.66 7.64 -7.58
CA ILE A 100 0.55 8.26 -8.15
C ILE A 100 0.23 8.88 -9.52
N PHE A 101 -0.35 8.10 -10.44
CA PHE A 101 -0.59 8.55 -11.81
C PHE A 101 -1.59 9.72 -11.84
N LYS A 102 -2.69 9.63 -11.07
CA LYS A 102 -3.67 10.71 -10.91
C LYS A 102 -3.05 11.99 -10.34
N LYS A 103 -2.20 11.88 -9.32
CA LYS A 103 -1.56 13.06 -8.71
C LYS A 103 -0.53 13.69 -9.64
N MET A 104 0.22 12.87 -10.40
CA MET A 104 1.14 13.39 -11.42
C MET A 104 0.39 14.14 -12.52
N ALA A 105 -0.73 13.59 -13.02
CA ALA A 105 -1.55 14.23 -14.04
C ALA A 105 -2.13 15.60 -13.60
N LYS A 106 -2.43 15.76 -12.30
CA LYS A 106 -2.98 17.02 -11.75
C LYS A 106 -1.94 18.08 -11.42
N LYS A 107 -0.69 17.69 -11.19
CA LYS A 107 0.36 18.55 -10.61
C LYS A 107 1.50 18.87 -11.58
N THR A 108 1.39 18.49 -12.84
CA THR A 108 2.44 18.72 -13.85
C THR A 108 1.93 19.70 -14.90
N ASP A 109 2.59 20.84 -15.02
CA ASP A 109 2.32 21.86 -16.05
C ASP A 109 3.01 21.49 -17.38
N GLY A 110 2.76 20.28 -17.87
CA GLY A 110 3.34 19.76 -19.12
C GLY A 110 4.79 19.27 -19.03
N GLN A 111 5.44 19.34 -17.86
CA GLN A 111 6.77 18.78 -17.62
C GLN A 111 6.80 17.86 -16.39
N TYR A 112 7.62 16.82 -16.43
CA TYR A 112 7.87 15.97 -15.28
C TYR A 112 8.63 16.73 -14.18
N SER A 113 8.15 16.61 -12.95
CA SER A 113 8.83 17.15 -11.76
C SER A 113 9.17 16.04 -10.77
N SER A 114 10.47 15.78 -10.60
CA SER A 114 10.98 14.78 -9.64
C SER A 114 10.59 15.12 -8.21
N SER A 115 10.56 16.40 -7.82
CA SER A 115 10.16 16.82 -6.47
C SER A 115 8.68 16.54 -6.19
N VAL A 116 7.80 16.76 -7.18
CA VAL A 116 6.37 16.40 -7.09
C VAL A 116 6.22 14.89 -6.95
N TYR A 117 6.90 14.10 -7.79
CA TYR A 117 6.84 12.65 -7.72
C TYR A 117 7.34 12.11 -6.37
N ARG A 118 8.49 12.61 -5.91
CA ARG A 118 9.08 12.29 -4.61
C ARG A 118 8.11 12.55 -3.47
N ALA A 119 7.48 13.73 -3.42
CA ALA A 119 6.50 14.06 -2.39
C ALA A 119 5.31 13.08 -2.40
N ILE A 120 4.82 12.70 -3.58
CA ILE A 120 3.72 11.74 -3.73
C ILE A 120 4.12 10.35 -3.20
N VAL A 121 5.34 9.90 -3.50
CA VAL A 121 5.86 8.58 -3.08
C VAL A 121 6.15 8.52 -1.58
N LEU A 122 6.73 9.57 -1.00
CA LEU A 122 6.98 9.66 0.44
C LEU A 122 5.68 9.58 1.24
N ASN A 123 4.63 10.27 0.78
CA ASN A 123 3.32 10.25 1.42
C ASN A 123 2.61 8.88 1.36
N GLN A 124 3.11 7.95 0.54
CA GLN A 124 2.49 6.64 0.29
C GLN A 124 3.34 5.47 0.81
N GLY A 125 4.33 5.72 1.68
CA GLY A 125 5.18 4.67 2.25
C GLY A 125 6.41 4.33 1.40
N LYS A 126 6.90 5.29 0.61
CA LYS A 126 8.15 5.19 -0.17
C LYS A 126 8.13 4.14 -1.29
N HIS A 127 6.94 3.79 -1.80
CA HIS A 127 6.81 2.84 -2.89
C HIS A 127 6.91 3.51 -4.26
N ARG A 128 7.95 3.16 -5.02
CA ARG A 128 8.14 3.58 -6.42
C ARG A 128 7.17 2.84 -7.35
N VAL A 129 6.94 3.37 -8.55
CA VAL A 129 5.98 2.78 -9.52
C VAL A 129 6.38 1.35 -9.92
N GLU A 130 7.66 1.12 -10.17
CA GLU A 130 8.21 -0.19 -10.52
C GLU A 130 8.13 -1.18 -9.36
N THR A 131 8.27 -0.71 -8.11
CA THR A 131 8.16 -1.57 -6.92
C THR A 131 6.71 -1.97 -6.65
N LEU A 132 5.76 -1.07 -6.88
CA LEU A 132 4.34 -1.38 -6.81
C LEU A 132 3.95 -2.42 -7.87
N MET A 133 4.40 -2.24 -9.12
CA MET A 133 4.13 -3.17 -10.20
C MET A 133 4.78 -4.55 -9.98
N ASP A 134 6.04 -4.62 -9.54
CA ASP A 134 6.68 -5.90 -9.17
C ASP A 134 5.87 -6.60 -8.06
N GLY A 135 5.37 -5.86 -7.07
CA GLY A 135 4.51 -6.40 -6.02
C GLY A 135 3.18 -6.95 -6.54
N ILE A 136 2.57 -6.33 -7.57
CA ILE A 136 1.38 -6.85 -8.25
C ILE A 136 1.74 -8.13 -9.01
N LEU A 137 2.81 -8.12 -9.81
CA LEU A 137 3.26 -9.29 -10.58
C LEU A 137 3.56 -10.48 -9.66
N ARG A 138 4.22 -10.27 -8.52
CA ARG A 138 4.44 -11.33 -7.50
C ARG A 138 3.14 -11.88 -6.93
N GLY A 139 2.18 -11.00 -6.68
CA GLY A 139 0.85 -11.40 -6.20
C GLY A 139 0.13 -12.25 -7.23
N LEU A 140 0.17 -11.86 -8.50
CA LEU A 140 -0.37 -12.67 -9.61
C LEU A 140 0.38 -14.00 -9.77
N GLU A 141 1.70 -14.02 -9.59
CA GLU A 141 2.50 -15.24 -9.65
C GLU A 141 2.07 -16.23 -8.55
N ALA A 142 1.87 -15.74 -7.32
CA ALA A 142 1.32 -16.52 -6.22
C ALA A 142 -0.13 -16.97 -6.49
N LEU A 143 -0.93 -16.10 -7.12
CA LEU A 143 -2.31 -16.40 -7.52
C LEU A 143 -2.32 -17.57 -8.50
N VAL A 144 -1.60 -17.48 -9.60
CA VAL A 144 -1.63 -18.48 -10.67
C VAL A 144 -0.94 -19.78 -10.27
N ARG A 145 0.06 -19.78 -9.37
CA ARG A 145 0.65 -21.02 -8.82
C ARG A 145 -0.30 -21.79 -7.91
N SER A 146 -1.39 -21.18 -7.47
CA SER A 146 -2.37 -21.87 -6.66
C SER A 146 -3.00 -23.01 -7.44
N HIS A 147 -2.99 -24.20 -6.85
CA HIS A 147 -3.58 -25.41 -7.42
C HIS A 147 -5.12 -25.33 -7.62
N ILE A 148 -5.73 -24.23 -7.18
CA ILE A 148 -7.13 -23.86 -7.41
C ILE A 148 -7.39 -23.57 -8.89
N PHE A 149 -6.42 -22.95 -9.57
CA PHE A 149 -6.59 -22.51 -10.95
C PHE A 149 -6.23 -23.62 -11.94
N PRO A 150 -6.91 -23.66 -13.11
CA PRO A 150 -6.58 -24.58 -14.19
C PRO A 150 -5.12 -24.49 -14.64
N VAL A 151 -4.62 -25.59 -15.20
CA VAL A 151 -3.23 -25.69 -15.70
C VAL A 151 -2.96 -24.64 -16.78
N GLU A 152 -3.97 -24.25 -17.55
CA GLU A 152 -3.88 -23.20 -18.57
C GLU A 152 -3.45 -21.86 -17.96
N ILE A 153 -3.97 -21.49 -16.79
CA ILE A 153 -3.60 -20.26 -16.08
C ILE A 153 -2.21 -20.41 -15.45
N GLN A 154 -1.88 -21.59 -14.93
CA GLN A 154 -0.56 -21.88 -14.36
C GLN A 154 0.59 -21.71 -15.38
N ARG A 155 0.32 -21.82 -16.69
CA ARG A 155 1.32 -21.53 -17.75
C ARG A 155 1.83 -20.09 -17.71
N GLN A 156 1.10 -19.16 -17.09
CA GLN A 156 1.49 -17.76 -16.96
C GLN A 156 2.57 -17.51 -15.90
N VAL A 157 2.94 -18.51 -15.09
CA VAL A 157 4.02 -18.38 -14.09
C VAL A 157 5.32 -17.90 -14.72
N LYS A 158 5.73 -18.53 -15.84
CA LYS A 158 6.99 -18.19 -16.49
C LYS A 158 6.97 -16.79 -17.14
N PRO A 159 5.93 -16.41 -17.92
CA PRO A 159 5.74 -15.04 -18.36
C PRO A 159 5.75 -13.98 -17.24
N LEU A 160 5.18 -14.28 -16.06
CA LEU A 160 5.23 -13.39 -14.90
C LEU A 160 6.64 -13.22 -14.33
N GLU A 161 7.40 -14.31 -14.21
CA GLU A 161 8.81 -14.25 -13.81
C GLU A 161 9.64 -13.42 -14.79
N ASP A 162 9.43 -13.62 -16.09
CA ASP A 162 10.15 -12.90 -17.14
C ASP A 162 9.79 -11.41 -17.13
N ALA A 163 8.50 -11.06 -17.00
CA ALA A 163 8.05 -9.68 -16.87
C ALA A 163 8.67 -8.98 -15.66
N ARG A 164 8.80 -9.68 -14.52
CA ARG A 164 9.47 -9.16 -13.32
C ARG A 164 10.98 -8.98 -13.54
N ALA A 165 11.62 -9.91 -14.24
CA ALA A 165 13.03 -9.81 -14.57
C ALA A 165 13.32 -8.64 -15.51
N GLU A 166 12.47 -8.39 -16.52
CA GLU A 166 12.59 -7.21 -17.39
C GLU A 166 12.34 -5.91 -16.62
N LEU A 167 11.30 -5.86 -15.78
CA LEU A 167 11.00 -4.69 -14.95
C LEU A 167 12.18 -4.34 -14.02
N ALA A 168 12.85 -5.36 -13.46
CA ALA A 168 14.01 -5.17 -12.59
C ALA A 168 15.25 -4.60 -13.32
N LYS A 169 15.33 -4.70 -14.64
CA LYS A 169 16.41 -4.09 -15.45
C LYS A 169 16.18 -2.60 -15.70
N VAL A 170 14.96 -2.10 -15.47
CA VAL A 170 14.64 -0.69 -15.66
C VAL A 170 15.29 0.15 -14.58
N SER A 171 15.88 1.28 -14.97
CA SER A 171 16.45 2.23 -14.02
C SER A 171 15.37 2.72 -13.04
N PRO A 172 15.65 2.75 -11.73
CA PRO A 172 14.70 3.20 -10.73
C PRO A 172 14.14 4.58 -11.03
N SER A 173 12.86 4.79 -10.74
CA SER A 173 12.20 6.08 -10.99
C SER A 173 12.63 7.20 -10.03
N LEU A 174 13.16 6.81 -8.87
CA LEU A 174 13.82 7.65 -7.87
C LEU A 174 15.00 6.87 -7.28
N THR A 175 16.07 7.57 -6.92
CA THR A 175 17.19 6.97 -6.21
C THR A 175 16.82 6.71 -4.75
N ASP A 176 17.55 5.82 -4.08
CA ASP A 176 17.30 5.56 -2.65
C ASP A 176 17.66 6.79 -1.80
N SER A 177 18.61 7.62 -2.26
CA SER A 177 18.93 8.92 -1.67
C SER A 177 17.77 9.92 -1.76
N ASP A 178 16.96 9.86 -2.82
CA ASP A 178 15.74 10.66 -2.91
C ASP A 178 14.72 10.24 -1.84
N LEU A 179 14.68 8.96 -1.44
CA LEU A 179 13.75 8.43 -0.45
C LEU A 179 14.27 8.52 1.00
N ALA A 180 15.56 8.83 1.17
CA ALA A 180 16.18 9.04 2.47
C ALA A 180 15.63 10.31 3.14
N GLU A 181 15.51 10.23 4.47
CA GLU A 181 15.24 11.42 5.28
C GLU A 181 16.49 12.29 5.28
N GLN A 182 16.36 13.50 4.73
CA GLN A 182 17.47 14.44 4.66
C GLN A 182 17.61 15.14 6.03
N PRO A 183 18.78 15.09 6.69
CA PRO A 183 19.02 15.79 7.95
C PRO A 183 18.76 17.29 7.79
N GLY A 184 18.05 17.90 8.75
CA GLY A 184 17.74 19.33 8.72
C GLY A 184 16.52 19.73 7.88
N THR A 185 15.72 18.78 7.40
CA THR A 185 14.51 19.06 6.62
C THR A 185 13.26 18.96 7.50
N ALA A 186 12.43 20.01 7.52
CA ALA A 186 11.10 19.96 8.11
C ALA A 186 10.09 19.50 7.05
N ASN A 187 9.59 18.28 7.16
CA ASN A 187 8.56 17.75 6.27
C ASN A 187 7.19 17.84 6.97
N GLN A 188 6.18 18.35 6.27
CA GLN A 188 4.79 18.35 6.74
C GLN A 188 3.98 17.37 5.91
N TYR A 189 3.26 16.49 6.62
CA TYR A 189 2.42 15.45 6.04
C TYR A 189 0.97 15.65 6.51
N GLY A 190 0.00 15.26 5.68
CA GLY A 190 -1.43 15.33 6.02
C GLY A 190 -2.22 16.37 5.24
N ASP A 191 -3.54 16.25 5.30
CA ASP A 191 -4.44 17.10 4.53
C ASP A 191 -4.40 18.55 5.08
N LYS A 192 -4.11 19.52 4.20
CA LYS A 192 -3.91 20.97 4.45
C LYS A 192 -2.50 21.47 4.80
N CYS A 193 -1.52 20.63 5.19
CA CYS A 193 -0.10 20.99 5.38
C CYS A 193 0.14 22.43 5.90
N ARG A 194 -0.52 22.82 7.00
CA ARG A 194 -0.45 24.20 7.51
C ARG A 194 0.68 24.33 8.53
N GLN A 195 1.66 25.16 8.22
CA GLN A 195 2.63 25.64 9.19
C GLN A 195 2.22 27.02 9.66
N TYR A 196 1.97 27.18 10.96
CA TYR A 196 1.86 28.49 11.56
C TYR A 196 3.25 28.92 12.03
N ASN A 197 3.84 29.85 11.29
CA ASN A 197 5.11 30.48 11.65
C ASN A 197 4.80 31.82 12.33
N VAL A 198 5.30 32.00 13.56
CA VAL A 198 5.20 33.26 14.29
C VAL A 198 6.47 34.06 14.00
N PHE A 199 6.33 35.22 13.38
CA PHE A 199 7.43 36.17 13.18
C PHE A 199 7.28 37.30 14.22
N GLY A 200 8.07 37.26 15.30
CA GLY A 200 8.03 38.21 16.43
C GLY A 200 8.68 37.62 17.70
N GLU A 201 8.65 38.33 18.82
CA GLU A 201 9.01 37.73 20.13
C GLU A 201 7.94 36.71 20.54
N GLY A 202 8.21 35.41 20.32
CA GLY A 202 7.33 34.33 20.73
C GLY A 202 7.92 32.95 20.43
N THR A 203 7.58 31.96 21.26
CA THR A 203 7.99 30.56 21.05
C THR A 203 7.07 29.89 20.03
N GLN A 204 7.62 29.37 18.93
CA GLN A 204 6.89 28.54 17.99
C GLN A 204 6.58 27.17 18.62
N ARG A 205 5.31 26.73 18.56
CA ARG A 205 4.86 25.45 19.12
C ARG A 205 4.18 24.63 18.05
N ILE A 206 4.70 23.42 17.83
CA ILE A 206 4.19 22.47 16.85
C ILE A 206 3.63 21.28 17.64
N ALA A 207 2.35 21.35 17.99
CA ALA A 207 1.61 20.25 18.60
C ALA A 207 0.21 20.20 18.00
N ASP A 208 -0.25 19.01 17.62
CA ASP A 208 -1.64 18.78 17.28
C ASP A 208 -2.32 18.14 18.51
N GLY A 209 -3.21 18.88 19.18
CA GLY A 209 -3.93 18.41 20.37
C GLY A 209 -3.63 19.15 21.69
N HIS A 210 -3.86 18.48 22.82
CA HIS A 210 -3.72 19.06 24.16
C HIS A 210 -2.26 19.33 24.51
N TYR A 211 -1.91 20.61 24.50
CA TYR A 211 -0.60 21.10 24.88
C TYR A 211 -0.59 21.54 26.34
N PHE A 212 0.34 21.00 27.13
CA PHE A 212 0.59 21.44 28.50
C PHE A 212 1.96 22.09 28.58
N GLU A 213 1.99 23.33 29.06
CA GLU A 213 3.20 24.06 29.38
C GLU A 213 3.20 24.40 30.86
N ALA A 214 4.19 23.90 31.60
CA ALA A 214 4.51 24.46 32.90
C ALA A 214 5.54 25.58 32.73
N LYS A 215 5.17 26.76 33.20
CA LYS A 215 6.06 27.92 33.30
C LYS A 215 6.99 27.86 34.54
N GLY A 216 7.29 26.67 35.03
CA GLY A 216 8.05 26.43 36.27
C GLY A 216 8.43 24.97 36.47
N ASN A 217 9.16 24.67 37.55
CA ASN A 217 9.66 23.32 37.85
C ASN A 217 8.49 22.34 38.06
N GLN A 218 8.47 21.25 37.29
CA GLN A 218 7.54 20.16 37.49
C GLN A 218 8.20 19.04 38.29
N THR A 219 7.61 18.69 39.42
CA THR A 219 8.00 17.53 40.23
C THR A 219 6.99 16.42 40.01
N PHE A 220 7.42 15.34 39.36
CA PHE A 220 6.63 14.11 39.24
C PHE A 220 6.99 13.19 40.40
N GLY A 221 6.09 13.09 41.38
CA GLY A 221 6.22 12.12 42.46
C GLY A 221 5.90 10.71 41.97
N MET A 222 6.76 9.73 42.25
CA MET A 222 6.37 8.32 42.17
C MET A 222 5.52 7.98 43.40
N MET A 223 4.37 7.34 43.18
CA MET A 223 3.74 6.56 44.24
C MET A 223 4.64 5.35 44.53
N PRO A 224 5.09 5.13 45.77
CA PRO A 224 5.86 3.94 46.11
C PRO A 224 5.02 2.68 45.78
N PRO A 225 5.65 1.61 45.28
CA PRO A 225 4.97 0.32 45.18
C PRO A 225 4.44 -0.09 46.55
N LEU A 226 3.23 -0.67 46.60
CA LEU A 226 2.49 -1.10 47.80
C LEU A 226 3.22 -2.12 48.73
N GLY A 227 4.51 -2.40 48.53
CA GLY A 227 5.26 -3.43 49.22
C GLY A 227 6.18 -2.97 50.36
N SER A 228 6.30 -1.67 50.67
CA SER A 228 7.24 -1.19 51.70
C SER A 228 6.57 -0.59 52.94
N ILE A 229 5.59 -1.30 53.51
CA ILE A 229 5.20 -1.11 54.91
C ILE A 229 5.73 -2.32 55.69
N SER A 230 7.01 -2.31 56.03
CA SER A 230 7.52 -3.18 57.08
C SER A 230 7.35 -2.46 58.41
N SER A 231 6.45 -2.98 59.24
CA SER A 231 6.27 -2.55 60.63
C SER A 231 7.53 -2.84 61.44
N SER A 232 8.11 -1.81 62.02
CA SER A 232 9.06 -1.91 63.14
C SER A 232 9.14 -0.52 63.74
N GLY A 233 8.82 -0.24 64.98
CA GLY A 233 8.37 -1.04 66.11
C GLY A 233 8.33 -0.01 67.23
N ILE A 234 7.18 0.13 67.89
CA ILE A 234 7.06 0.96 69.08
C ILE A 234 7.72 0.17 70.22
N THR A 235 8.77 0.70 70.82
CA THR A 235 9.11 0.38 72.22
C THR A 235 9.60 1.65 72.92
N SER A 236 8.80 2.05 73.89
CA SER A 236 8.98 3.13 74.85
C SER A 236 10.22 2.97 75.73
N THR A 237 10.79 4.10 76.14
CA THR A 237 10.89 4.53 77.54
C THR A 237 10.97 6.04 77.58
#